data_AF-A0A399PUW7-F1
#
_entry.id   AF-A0A399PUW7-F1
#
_cell.length_a   1.000
_cell.length_b   1.000
_cell.length_c   1.000
_cell.angle_alpha   90.00
_cell.angle_beta   90.00
_cell.angle_gamma   90.00
#
_symmetry.space_group_name_H-M   'P 1'
#
loop_
_entity.id
_entity.type
_entity.pdbx_description
1 polymer ?
#
loop_
_entity_poly.entity_id
_entity_poly.type
_entity_poly.pdbx_seq_one_letter_code
_entity_poly.pdbx_strand_id
1 'polypeptide(L)'
;MFELHHLSAQDQWDQLQRGEVTPTELVTHYLERIERLDPGLGAFTTVTADRALARARHVEREVPRTAPLWGLPFGDKDLSERAGVRTTFGSRLFRDHVSDRTDAIPQALDDAGGISLGK
;
A
#
# COMPACT_ATOMS: atom_id res chain seq x y z
N MET A 1 9.99 -3.89 -21.98
CA MET A 1 8.55 -3.60 -22.14
C MET A 1 8.20 -2.52 -21.13
N PHE A 2 7.37 -1.56 -21.51
CA PHE A 2 6.88 -0.54 -20.57
C PHE A 2 5.78 -1.18 -19.71
N GLU A 3 5.71 -0.82 -18.42
CA GLU A 3 4.95 -1.55 -17.40
C GLU A 3 4.38 -0.54 -16.40
N LEU A 4 3.39 -0.93 -15.58
CA LEU A 4 2.73 -0.01 -14.65
C LEU A 4 3.71 0.72 -13.71
N HIS A 5 4.79 0.06 -13.29
CA HIS A 5 5.80 0.64 -12.39
C HIS A 5 6.78 1.61 -13.06
N HIS A 6 6.71 1.79 -14.39
CA HIS A 6 7.46 2.81 -15.12
C HIS A 6 6.68 4.14 -15.19
N LEU A 7 5.39 4.13 -14.87
CA LEU A 7 4.54 5.31 -14.79
C LEU A 7 4.82 6.11 -13.51
N SER A 8 4.58 7.42 -13.54
CA SER A 8 4.51 8.20 -12.32
C SER A 8 3.24 7.87 -11.53
N ALA A 9 3.18 8.26 -10.26
CA ALA A 9 1.96 8.12 -9.46
C ALA A 9 0.77 8.88 -10.09
N GLN A 10 1.02 10.04 -10.71
CA GLN A 10 -0.02 10.79 -11.42
C GLN A 10 -0.53 10.01 -12.63
N ASP A 11 0.37 9.45 -13.45
CA ASP A 11 -0.05 8.70 -14.64
C ASP A 11 -0.82 7.42 -14.26
N GLN A 12 -0.42 6.74 -13.18
CA GLN A 12 -1.18 5.60 -12.65
C GLN A 12 -2.56 6.02 -12.15
N TRP A 13 -2.64 7.15 -11.44
CA TRP A 13 -3.91 7.72 -11.01
C TRP A 13 -4.81 8.06 -12.21
N ASP A 14 -4.27 8.67 -13.26
CA ASP A 14 -5.01 8.97 -14.48
C ASP A 14 -5.53 7.70 -15.18
N GLN A 15 -4.76 6.60 -15.16
CA GLN A 15 -5.22 5.30 -15.67
C GLN A 15 -6.33 4.70 -14.78
N LEU A 16 -6.22 4.81 -13.46
CA LEU A 16 -7.25 4.39 -12.50
C LEU A 16 -8.57 5.15 -12.71
N GLN A 17 -8.50 6.46 -12.92
CA GLN A 17 -9.67 7.31 -13.19
C GLN A 17 -10.33 6.97 -14.53
N ARG A 18 -9.54 6.65 -15.55
CA ARG A 18 -10.03 6.19 -16.87
C ARG A 18 -10.52 4.75 -16.87
N GLY A 19 -10.21 3.98 -15.81
CA GLY A 19 -10.54 2.55 -15.73
C GLY A 19 -9.67 1.68 -16.65
N GLU A 20 -8.50 2.17 -17.06
CA GLU A 20 -7.52 1.41 -17.85
C GLU A 20 -6.78 0.38 -16.98
N VAL A 21 -6.70 0.63 -15.68
CA VAL A 21 -6.24 -0.29 -14.64
C VAL A 21 -7.19 -0.18 -13.45
N THR A 22 -7.41 -1.29 -12.75
CA THR A 22 -8.16 -1.33 -11.50
C THR A 22 -7.22 -1.21 -10.29
N PRO A 23 -7.68 -0.70 -9.14
CA PRO A 23 -6.92 -0.74 -7.88
C PRO A 23 -6.37 -2.14 -7.55
N THR A 24 -7.16 -3.19 -7.77
CA THR A 24 -6.75 -4.57 -7.52
C THR A 24 -5.63 -5.02 -8.46
N GLU A 25 -5.70 -4.69 -9.77
CA GLU A 25 -4.62 -4.98 -10.72
C GLU A 25 -3.34 -4.24 -10.37
N LEU A 26 -3.43 -2.95 -10.03
CA LEU A 26 -2.27 -2.15 -9.68
C LEU A 26 -1.60 -2.64 -8.39
N VAL A 27 -2.39 -2.98 -7.36
CA VAL A 27 -1.87 -3.58 -6.11
C VAL A 27 -1.23 -4.94 -6.38
N THR A 28 -1.89 -5.80 -7.16
CA THR A 28 -1.36 -7.13 -7.51
C THR A 28 -0.01 -7.02 -8.21
N HIS A 29 0.10 -6.12 -9.20
CA HIS A 29 1.35 -5.84 -9.90
C HIS A 29 2.49 -5.48 -8.96
N TYR A 30 2.25 -4.63 -7.95
CA TYR A 30 3.29 -4.26 -6.99
C TYR A 30 3.61 -5.38 -6.00
N LEU A 31 2.62 -6.16 -5.55
CA LEU A 31 2.86 -7.29 -4.66
C LEU A 31 3.71 -8.39 -5.34
N GLU A 32 3.43 -8.72 -6.60
CA GLU A 32 4.24 -9.67 -7.37
C GLU A 32 5.69 -9.19 -7.55
N ARG A 33 5.89 -7.87 -7.67
CA ARG A 33 7.23 -7.28 -7.73
C ARG A 33 7.94 -7.36 -6.39
N ILE A 34 7.24 -7.09 -5.29
CA ILE A 34 7.78 -7.21 -3.94
C ILE A 34 8.21 -8.66 -3.69
N GLU A 35 7.35 -9.63 -3.97
CA GLU A 35 7.68 -11.05 -3.82
C GLU A 35 8.94 -11.46 -4.60
N ARG A 36 9.07 -10.97 -5.85
CA ARG A 36 10.20 -11.31 -6.72
C ARG A 36 11.51 -10.62 -6.33
N LEU A 37 11.46 -9.36 -5.89
CA LEU A 37 12.64 -8.50 -5.79
C LEU A 37 13.09 -8.24 -4.35
N ASP A 38 12.15 -8.16 -3.41
CA ASP A 38 12.44 -7.78 -2.03
C ASP A 38 13.41 -8.73 -1.30
N PRO A 39 13.43 -10.06 -1.54
CA PRO A 39 14.43 -10.95 -0.92
C PRO A 39 15.89 -10.54 -1.19
N GLY A 40 16.16 -9.84 -2.30
CA GLY A 40 17.49 -9.31 -2.64
C GLY A 40 17.71 -7.85 -2.24
N LEU A 41 16.65 -7.10 -1.93
CA LEU A 41 16.70 -5.66 -1.65
C LEU A 41 16.54 -5.34 -0.17
N GLY A 42 15.70 -6.09 0.55
CA GLY A 42 15.33 -5.80 1.93
C GLY A 42 14.65 -4.45 2.10
N ALA A 43 13.79 -4.06 1.14
CA ALA A 43 13.11 -2.77 1.14
C ALA A 43 11.85 -2.78 2.02
N PHE A 44 11.19 -3.93 2.19
CA PHE A 44 10.05 -4.09 3.09
C PHE A 44 10.44 -4.89 4.34
N THR A 45 10.02 -4.37 5.50
CA THR A 45 10.13 -5.04 6.79
C THR A 45 8.92 -5.93 7.10
N THR A 46 7.74 -5.55 6.58
CA THR A 46 6.48 -6.27 6.73
C THR A 46 5.59 -6.02 5.53
N VAL A 47 5.41 -7.02 4.67
CA VAL A 47 4.44 -6.97 3.55
C VAL A 47 3.06 -7.40 4.04
N THR A 48 2.01 -6.65 3.68
CA THR A 48 0.62 -6.90 4.12
C THR A 48 -0.31 -7.29 2.97
N ALA A 49 0.13 -8.22 2.11
CA ALA A 49 -0.52 -8.58 0.84
C ALA A 49 -2.05 -8.79 0.93
N ASP A 50 -2.52 -9.63 1.85
CA ASP A 50 -3.96 -9.91 2.01
C ASP A 50 -4.76 -8.67 2.40
N ARG A 51 -4.18 -7.82 3.27
CA ARG A 51 -4.81 -6.57 3.69
C ARG A 51 -4.82 -5.55 2.56
N ALA A 52 -3.73 -5.45 1.80
CA ALA A 52 -3.63 -4.57 0.64
C ALA A 52 -4.68 -4.93 -0.42
N LEU A 53 -4.82 -6.22 -0.75
CA LEU A 53 -5.83 -6.70 -1.69
C LEU A 53 -7.26 -6.51 -1.17
N ALA A 54 -7.50 -6.73 0.13
CA ALA A 54 -8.81 -6.45 0.74
C ALA A 54 -9.15 -4.97 0.67
N ARG A 55 -8.18 -4.09 0.96
CA ARG A 55 -8.34 -2.63 0.85
C ARG A 55 -8.59 -2.22 -0.60
N ALA A 56 -7.89 -2.78 -1.58
CA ALA A 56 -8.09 -2.49 -3.00
C ALA A 56 -9.55 -2.75 -3.43
N ARG A 57 -10.09 -3.93 -3.08
CA ARG A 57 -11.49 -4.28 -3.34
C ARG A 57 -12.49 -3.35 -2.64
N HIS A 58 -12.16 -2.90 -1.44
CA HIS A 58 -12.99 -1.95 -0.71
C HIS A 58 -12.94 -0.56 -1.36
N VAL A 59 -11.76 -0.07 -1.75
CA VAL A 59 -11.60 1.22 -2.45
C VAL A 59 -12.39 1.24 -3.76
N GLU A 60 -12.36 0.14 -4.52
CA GLU A 60 -13.14 -0.01 -5.75
C GLU A 60 -14.65 0.12 -5.55
N ARG A 61 -15.18 -0.36 -4.41
CA ARG A 61 -16.62 -0.47 -4.16
C ARG A 61 -17.20 0.70 -3.37
N GLU A 62 -16.47 1.15 -2.35
CA GLU A 62 -17.02 1.98 -1.28
C GLU A 62 -16.41 3.38 -1.23
N VAL A 63 -15.21 3.59 -1.79
CA VAL A 63 -14.53 4.89 -1.72
C VAL A 63 -14.87 5.71 -2.97
N PRO A 64 -15.32 6.97 -2.84
CA PRO A 64 -15.57 7.84 -3.98
C PRO A 64 -14.32 7.97 -4.86
N ARG A 65 -14.48 7.82 -6.17
CA ARG A 65 -13.39 8.02 -7.15
C ARG A 65 -12.73 9.40 -7.08
N THR A 66 -13.44 10.39 -6.53
CA THR A 66 -12.92 11.75 -6.27
C THR A 66 -11.92 11.82 -5.11
N ALA A 67 -11.69 10.73 -4.38
CA ALA A 67 -10.70 10.70 -3.31
C ALA A 67 -9.28 10.91 -3.89
N PRO A 68 -8.43 11.77 -3.26
CA PRO A 68 -7.18 12.23 -3.89
C PRO A 68 -6.20 11.12 -4.26
N LEU A 69 -6.18 10.03 -3.50
CA LEU A 69 -5.28 8.88 -3.70
C LEU A 69 -6.03 7.62 -4.09
N TRP A 70 -7.27 7.74 -4.59
CA TRP A 70 -8.13 6.60 -4.91
C TRP A 70 -7.37 5.53 -5.70
N GLY A 71 -7.17 4.37 -5.07
CA GLY A 71 -6.59 3.18 -5.70
C GLY A 71 -5.07 3.14 -5.79
N LEU A 72 -4.35 4.20 -5.37
CA LEU A 72 -2.89 4.23 -5.44
C LEU A 72 -2.24 3.38 -4.35
N PRO A 73 -1.34 2.44 -4.70
CA PRO A 73 -0.56 1.70 -3.73
C PRO A 73 0.67 2.48 -3.24
N PHE A 74 1.05 2.27 -1.98
CA PHE A 74 2.26 2.85 -1.39
C PHE A 74 2.84 1.94 -0.30
N GLY A 75 4.10 2.17 0.08
CA GLY A 75 4.70 1.59 1.29
C GLY A 75 4.77 2.65 2.38
N ASP A 76 4.43 2.29 3.61
CA ASP A 76 4.73 3.15 4.76
C ASP A 76 6.17 2.91 5.21
N LYS A 77 6.81 3.93 5.77
CA LYS A 77 8.02 3.67 6.56
C LYS A 77 7.62 2.95 7.85
N ASP A 78 8.47 2.03 8.33
CA ASP A 78 8.30 1.33 9.61
C ASP A 78 8.51 2.24 10.85
N LEU A 79 7.90 3.44 10.84
CA LEU A 79 7.92 4.43 11.92
C LEU A 79 6.52 4.92 12.31
N SER A 80 5.50 4.55 11.54
CA SER A 80 4.09 4.83 11.84
C SER A 80 3.36 3.54 12.12
N GLU A 81 2.45 3.55 13.07
CA GLU A 81 1.71 2.36 13.47
C GLU A 81 0.44 2.18 12.61
N ARG A 82 0.11 0.91 12.34
CA ARG A 82 -1.19 0.49 11.80
C ARG A 82 -1.73 -0.62 12.68
N ALA A 83 -3.01 -0.54 13.04
CA ALA A 83 -3.61 -1.53 13.93
C ALA A 83 -3.47 -2.95 13.36
N GLY A 84 -2.97 -3.86 14.18
CA GLY A 84 -2.71 -5.26 13.84
C GLY A 84 -1.56 -5.48 12.86
N VAL A 85 -0.78 -4.47 12.47
CA VAL A 85 0.45 -4.62 11.67
C VAL A 85 1.65 -4.54 12.60
N ARG A 86 2.65 -5.39 12.34
CA ARG A 86 3.91 -5.36 13.08
C ARG A 86 4.69 -4.10 12.72
N THR A 87 5.12 -3.35 13.73
CA THR A 87 5.92 -2.13 13.57
C THR A 87 7.16 -2.24 14.45
N THR A 88 8.35 -2.23 13.85
CA THR A 88 9.60 -2.49 14.60
C THR A 88 10.44 -1.25 14.86
N PHE A 89 10.11 -0.11 14.24
CA PHE A 89 10.91 1.11 14.33
C PHE A 89 12.38 0.90 13.90
N GLY A 90 12.65 -0.13 13.10
CA GLY A 90 14.01 -0.56 12.75
C GLY A 90 14.85 -1.05 13.94
N SER A 91 14.22 -1.47 15.05
CA SER A 91 14.90 -1.86 16.29
C SER A 91 14.49 -3.25 16.76
N ARG A 92 15.48 -4.02 17.22
CA ARG A 92 15.27 -5.36 17.80
C ARG A 92 14.41 -5.33 19.07
N LEU A 93 14.34 -4.18 19.76
CA LEU A 93 13.49 -4.00 20.94
C LEU A 93 12.01 -4.20 20.62
N PHE A 94 11.59 -3.81 19.41
CA PHE A 94 10.19 -3.86 18.98
C PHE A 94 9.95 -4.97 17.95
N ARG A 95 10.81 -6.00 17.92
CA ARG A 95 10.75 -7.06 16.89
C ARG A 95 9.39 -7.76 16.81
N ASP A 96 8.68 -7.88 17.93
CA ASP A 96 7.38 -8.55 18.05
C ASP A 96 6.24 -7.55 18.34
N HIS A 97 6.50 -6.24 18.20
CA HIS A 97 5.52 -5.20 18.50
C HIS A 97 4.44 -5.13 17.42
N VAL A 98 3.20 -5.34 17.82
CA VAL A 98 2.01 -5.22 16.97
C VAL A 98 1.08 -4.21 17.63
N SER A 99 0.84 -3.09 16.95
CA SER A 99 0.02 -2.01 17.49
C SER A 99 -1.47 -2.37 17.51
N ASP A 100 -2.21 -1.88 18.48
CA ASP A 100 -3.69 -1.92 18.52
C ASP A 100 -4.32 -0.67 17.90
N ARG A 101 -3.50 0.31 17.49
CA ARG A 101 -3.94 1.60 16.94
C ARG A 101 -3.29 1.91 15.61
N THR A 102 -3.94 2.79 14.86
CA THR A 102 -3.41 3.37 13.63
C THR A 102 -3.06 4.82 13.89
N ASP A 103 -1.84 5.24 13.52
CA ASP A 103 -1.43 6.64 13.65
C ASP A 103 -2.15 7.56 12.66
N ALA A 104 -2.17 8.86 12.96
CA ALA A 104 -2.90 9.85 12.18
C ALA A 104 -2.47 9.94 10.71
N ILE A 105 -1.18 9.76 10.39
CA ILE A 105 -0.68 9.83 9.01
C ILE A 105 -1.17 8.63 8.18
N PRO A 106 -0.94 7.36 8.59
CA PRO A 106 -1.55 6.20 7.94
C PRO A 106 -3.07 6.32 7.78
N GLN A 107 -3.78 6.79 8.80
CA GLN A 107 -5.23 6.98 8.74
C GLN A 107 -5.62 8.01 7.67
N ALA A 108 -4.95 9.16 7.62
CA ALA A 108 -5.22 10.19 6.62
C ALA A 108 -4.96 9.70 5.18
N LEU A 109 -3.95 8.85 4.97
CA LEU A 109 -3.67 8.24 3.65
C LEU A 109 -4.76 7.23 3.27
N ASP A 110 -5.25 6.45 4.23
CA ASP A 110 -6.36 5.53 3.99
C ASP A 110 -7.64 6.32 3.67
N ASP A 111 -7.97 7.37 4.43
CA ASP A 111 -9.13 8.23 4.21
C ASP A 111 -9.06 8.93 2.83
N ALA A 112 -7.86 9.24 2.34
CA ALA A 112 -7.64 9.77 1.00
C ALA A 112 -7.80 8.72 -0.12
N GLY A 113 -8.08 7.46 0.21
CA GLY A 113 -8.33 6.38 -0.76
C GLY A 113 -7.09 5.57 -1.16
N GLY A 114 -5.95 5.79 -0.49
CA GLY A 114 -4.72 5.07 -0.75
C GLY A 114 -4.71 3.65 -0.18
N ILE A 115 -3.74 2.85 -0.64
CA ILE A 115 -3.60 1.43 -0.29
C ILE A 115 -2.16 1.14 0.17
N SER A 116 -1.97 0.89 1.47
CA SER A 116 -0.66 0.46 1.97
C SER A 116 -0.38 -1.00 1.58
N LEU A 117 0.81 -1.24 1.03
CA LEU A 117 1.36 -2.56 0.72
C LEU A 117 2.13 -3.17 1.91
N GLY A 118 2.46 -2.36 2.92
CA GLY A 118 3.30 -2.78 4.02
C GLY A 118 4.21 -1.69 4.59
N LYS A 119 5.17 -2.16 5.38
CA LYS A 119 6.25 -1.41 6.06
C LYS A 119 7.61 -1.88 5.56
#